data_AF-A0A3M6V431-F1
#
_entry.id   AF-A0A3M6V431-F1
#
_cell.length_a   1.000
_cell.length_b   1.000
_cell.length_c   1.000
_cell.angle_alpha   90.00
_cell.angle_beta   90.00
_cell.angle_gamma   90.00
#
_symmetry.space_group_name_H-M   'P 1'
#
loop_
_entity.id
_entity.type
_entity.pdbx_description
1 polymer ?
#
loop_
_entity_poly.entity_id
_entity_poly.type
_entity_poly.pdbx_seq_one_letter_code
_entity_poly.pdbx_strand_id
1 'polypeptide(L)'
;MISSFNIAEQVMPKLDLVLEKLGTVESKLGKVDSKLEELENHVKSVDVKLSRVGIQEIGTEEDTREVSVDFLGTELGLKDADGLEFQRVHQIGKWDPSNGKPRQIIACFLRYPDLEKVMFNARNLKEKTFSG
;
A
#
# COMPACT_ATOMS: atom_id res chain seq x y z
N MET A 1 54.08 -28.61 24.52
CA MET A 1 52.96 -27.87 25.15
C MET A 1 53.05 -26.35 25.05
N ILE A 2 54.19 -25.75 24.67
CA ILE A 2 54.37 -24.28 24.69
C ILE A 2 53.77 -23.58 23.45
N SER A 3 53.67 -24.26 22.30
CA SER A 3 53.15 -23.68 21.05
C SER A 3 51.66 -23.37 21.08
N SER A 4 50.85 -24.20 21.75
CA SER A 4 49.40 -24.04 21.85
C SER A 4 49.01 -22.79 22.65
N PHE A 5 49.82 -22.41 23.64
CA PHE A 5 49.60 -21.25 24.50
C PHE A 5 49.76 -19.92 23.74
N ASN A 6 50.81 -19.82 22.91
CA ASN A 6 51.06 -18.64 22.07
C ASN A 6 49.97 -18.44 20.99
N ILE A 7 49.42 -19.54 20.46
CA ILE A 7 48.30 -19.47 19.51
C ILE A 7 47.04 -18.94 20.20
N ALA A 8 46.73 -19.41 21.42
CA ALA A 8 45.57 -18.93 22.17
C ALA A 8 45.66 -17.42 22.47
N GLU A 9 46.84 -16.94 22.87
CA GLU A 9 47.10 -15.52 23.15
C GLU A 9 46.87 -14.62 21.94
N GLN A 10 47.22 -15.11 20.73
CA GLN A 10 46.99 -14.36 19.49
C GLN A 10 45.55 -14.45 18.97
N VAL A 11 44.83 -15.54 19.28
CA VAL A 11 43.50 -15.84 18.72
C VAL A 11 42.37 -15.21 19.54
N MET A 12 42.48 -15.17 20.87
CA MET A 12 41.46 -14.55 21.75
C MET A 12 41.11 -13.09 21.38
N PRO A 13 42.07 -12.16 21.23
CA PRO A 13 41.73 -10.77 20.88
C PRO A 13 41.12 -10.63 19.49
N LYS A 14 41.48 -11.53 18.55
CA LYS A 14 40.84 -11.59 17.23
C LYS A 14 39.39 -12.08 17.34
N LEU A 15 39.11 -13.01 18.25
CA LEU A 15 37.77 -13.51 18.51
C LEU A 15 36.88 -12.41 19.13
N ASP A 16 37.39 -11.67 20.12
CA ASP A 16 36.66 -10.55 20.73
C ASP A 16 36.33 -9.47 19.69
N LEU A 17 37.30 -9.13 18.84
CA LEU A 17 37.10 -8.19 17.75
C LEU A 17 36.06 -8.68 16.72
N VAL A 18 36.00 -9.99 16.47
CA VAL A 18 35.00 -10.60 15.59
C VAL A 18 33.61 -10.51 16.21
N LEU A 19 33.48 -10.79 17.52
CA LEU A 19 32.20 -10.66 18.24
C LEU A 19 31.67 -9.23 18.25
N GLU A 20 32.54 -8.25 18.48
CA GLU A 20 32.16 -6.83 18.44
C GLU A 20 31.69 -6.39 17.04
N LYS A 21 32.42 -6.80 16.00
CA LYS A 21 32.03 -6.52 14.61
C LYS A 21 30.72 -7.19 14.25
N LEU A 22 30.50 -8.42 14.72
CA LEU A 22 29.25 -9.14 14.49
C LEU A 22 28.06 -8.39 15.10
N GLY A 23 28.17 -7.94 16.35
CA GLY A 23 27.12 -7.13 16.98
C GLY A 23 26.86 -5.80 16.24
N THR A 24 27.90 -5.17 15.69
CA THR A 24 27.74 -3.97 14.86
C THR A 24 27.03 -4.28 13.53
N VAL A 25 27.32 -5.42 12.91
CA VAL A 25 26.67 -5.86 11.68
C VAL A 25 25.20 -6.17 11.94
N GLU A 26 24.88 -6.88 13.02
CA GLU A 26 23.50 -7.17 13.44
C GLU A 26 22.71 -5.87 13.67
N SER A 27 23.29 -4.88 14.36
CA SER A 27 22.65 -3.58 14.57
C SER A 27 22.40 -2.83 13.25
N LYS A 28 23.35 -2.88 12.31
CA LYS A 28 23.18 -2.24 10.99
C LYS A 28 22.14 -2.97 10.14
N LEU A 29 22.10 -4.30 10.20
CA LEU A 29 21.12 -5.11 9.49
C LEU A 29 19.71 -4.77 9.95
N GLY A 30 19.47 -4.71 11.27
CA GLY A 30 18.16 -4.29 11.80
C GLY A 30 17.72 -2.89 11.33
N LYS A 31 18.67 -1.94 11.20
CA LYS A 31 18.36 -0.60 10.64
C LYS A 31 18.05 -0.62 9.15
N VAL A 32 18.65 -1.55 8.39
CA VAL A 32 18.36 -1.72 6.95
C VAL A 32 16.98 -2.34 6.79
N ASP A 33 16.63 -3.35 7.58
CA ASP A 33 15.32 -3.99 7.54
C ASP A 33 14.19 -2.99 7.81
N SER A 34 14.32 -2.15 8.85
CA SER A 34 13.33 -1.09 9.13
C SER A 34 13.17 -0.09 7.99
N LYS A 35 14.28 0.28 7.32
CA LYS A 35 14.25 1.20 6.17
C LYS A 35 13.67 0.55 4.92
N LEU A 36 13.87 -0.76 4.75
CA LEU A 36 13.36 -1.52 3.62
C LEU A 36 11.84 -1.70 3.75
N GLU A 37 11.34 -1.96 4.96
CA GLU A 37 9.91 -1.93 5.26
C GLU A 37 9.29 -0.54 4.99
N GLU A 38 9.97 0.53 5.38
CA GLU A 38 9.56 1.92 5.11
C GLU A 38 9.52 2.24 3.60
N LEU A 39 10.47 1.70 2.83
CA LEU A 39 10.55 1.88 1.37
C LEU A 39 9.55 0.99 0.61
N GLU A 40 9.33 -0.24 1.05
CA GLU A 40 8.31 -1.12 0.48
C GLU A 40 6.91 -0.53 0.64
N ASN A 41 6.64 0.14 1.76
CA ASN A 41 5.43 0.92 1.97
C ASN A 41 5.34 2.14 1.02
N HIS A 42 6.48 2.70 0.59
CA HIS A 42 6.55 3.82 -0.36
C HIS A 42 6.42 3.41 -1.84
N VAL A 43 6.76 2.16 -2.21
CA VAL A 43 6.87 1.75 -3.62
C VAL A 43 5.64 1.00 -4.13
N LYS A 44 4.82 0.40 -3.26
CA LYS A 44 3.62 -0.33 -3.70
C LYS A 44 2.47 0.66 -3.93
N SER A 45 2.49 1.36 -5.06
CA SER A 45 1.25 1.87 -5.63
C SER A 45 0.39 0.69 -6.06
N VAL A 46 -0.83 0.64 -5.56
CA VAL A 46 -1.74 -0.44 -5.89
C VAL A 46 -3.08 0.15 -6.32
N ASP A 47 -3.50 -0.30 -7.49
CA ASP A 47 -4.65 0.21 -8.19
C ASP A 47 -5.92 -0.50 -7.70
N VAL A 48 -6.96 0.27 -7.38
CA VAL A 48 -8.32 -0.21 -7.16
C VAL A 48 -9.19 0.23 -8.32
N LYS A 49 -9.99 -0.70 -8.79
CA LYS A 49 -11.02 -0.42 -9.78
C LYS A 49 -12.34 -0.15 -9.07
N LEU A 50 -12.81 1.09 -9.14
CA LEU A 50 -14.11 1.51 -8.63
C LEU A 50 -15.10 1.53 -9.79
N SER A 51 -16.19 0.77 -9.66
CA SER A 51 -17.28 0.79 -10.65
C SER A 51 -18.43 1.60 -10.07
N ARG A 52 -18.85 2.66 -10.78
CA ARG A 52 -20.07 3.40 -10.45
C ARG A 52 -21.26 2.47 -10.70
N VAL A 53 -22.04 2.19 -9.66
CA VAL A 53 -23.30 1.45 -9.75
C VAL A 53 -24.41 2.43 -9.39
N GLY A 54 -25.33 2.71 -10.32
CA GLY A 54 -26.50 3.57 -10.08
C GLY A 54 -26.27 5.09 -10.18
N ILE A 55 -25.04 5.57 -10.41
CA ILE A 55 -24.74 7.01 -10.58
C ILE A 55 -24.60 7.32 -12.07
N GLN A 56 -25.44 8.23 -12.59
CA GLN A 56 -25.42 8.65 -13.98
C GLN A 56 -24.23 9.59 -14.23
N GLU A 57 -23.30 9.20 -15.11
CA GLU A 57 -22.21 10.08 -15.53
C GLU A 57 -22.75 11.13 -16.48
N ILE A 58 -22.96 12.34 -15.96
CA ILE A 58 -23.24 13.53 -16.75
C ILE A 58 -21.90 13.89 -17.42
N GLY A 59 -21.85 13.96 -18.75
CA GLY A 59 -20.61 14.13 -19.55
C GLY A 59 -19.81 15.42 -19.31
N THR A 60 -20.08 16.12 -18.21
CA THR A 60 -19.25 17.17 -17.63
C THR A 60 -18.03 16.59 -16.91
N GLU A 61 -16.96 17.36 -16.85
CA GLU A 61 -15.71 17.03 -16.15
C GLU A 61 -15.95 17.06 -14.62
N GLU A 62 -16.64 16.05 -14.09
CA GLU A 62 -16.75 15.80 -12.65
C GLU A 62 -15.37 15.52 -12.07
N ASP A 63 -15.08 16.05 -10.87
CA ASP A 63 -13.87 15.68 -10.16
C ASP A 63 -13.93 14.18 -9.80
N THR A 64 -13.16 13.39 -10.53
CA THR A 64 -13.13 11.94 -10.36
C THR A 64 -12.60 11.57 -8.97
N ARG A 65 -11.80 12.43 -8.34
CA ARG A 65 -11.33 12.24 -6.97
C ARG A 65 -12.47 12.40 -5.98
N GLU A 66 -13.25 13.46 -6.08
CA GLU A 66 -14.39 13.72 -5.19
C GLU A 66 -15.39 12.56 -5.24
N VAL A 67 -15.75 12.12 -6.45
CA VAL A 67 -16.67 10.98 -6.61
C VAL A 67 -16.08 9.67 -6.07
N SER A 68 -14.75 9.51 -6.09
CA SER A 68 -14.11 8.36 -5.47
C SER A 68 -14.19 8.43 -3.94
N VAL A 69 -13.91 9.58 -3.35
CA VAL A 69 -13.98 9.79 -1.88
C VAL A 69 -15.41 9.61 -1.39
N ASP A 70 -16.39 10.19 -2.07
CA ASP A 70 -17.82 10.04 -1.75
C ASP A 70 -18.22 8.56 -1.76
N PHE A 71 -17.87 7.83 -2.82
CA PHE A 71 -18.16 6.40 -2.90
C PHE A 71 -17.51 5.61 -1.76
N LEU A 72 -16.25 5.91 -1.42
CA LEU A 72 -15.55 5.26 -0.33
C LEU A 72 -16.21 5.56 1.03
N GLY A 73 -16.72 6.77 1.23
CA GLY A 73 -17.43 7.18 2.44
C GLY A 73 -18.82 6.59 2.56
N THR A 74 -19.64 6.70 1.51
CA THR A 74 -21.06 6.33 1.54
C THR A 74 -21.28 4.83 1.39
N GLU A 75 -20.64 4.22 0.40
CA GLU A 75 -20.87 2.81 0.05
C GLU A 75 -19.98 1.87 0.86
N LEU A 76 -18.70 2.23 1.00
CA LEU A 76 -17.72 1.44 1.75
C LEU A 76 -17.71 1.72 3.25
N GLY A 77 -18.41 2.77 3.71
CA GLY A 77 -18.51 3.13 5.12
C GLY A 77 -17.20 3.65 5.73
N LEU A 78 -16.25 4.11 4.90
CA LEU A 78 -14.99 4.69 5.35
C LEU A 78 -15.21 6.12 5.83
N LYS A 79 -15.41 6.29 7.13
CA LYS A 79 -15.59 7.62 7.77
C LYS A 79 -14.37 8.53 7.61
N ASP A 80 -13.20 7.95 7.36
CA ASP A 80 -11.92 8.63 7.12
C ASP A 80 -11.53 8.65 5.62
N ALA A 81 -12.49 8.51 4.70
CA ALA A 81 -12.23 8.48 3.25
C ALA A 81 -11.51 9.75 2.73
N ASP A 82 -11.77 10.92 3.33
CA ASP A 82 -11.09 12.18 3.00
C ASP A 82 -9.57 12.13 3.27
N GLY A 83 -9.15 11.28 4.21
CA GLY A 83 -7.76 11.10 4.61
C GLY A 83 -6.96 10.14 3.72
N LEU A 84 -7.59 9.51 2.73
CA LEU A 84 -6.92 8.57 1.83
C LEU A 84 -6.06 9.30 0.82
N GLU A 85 -4.80 8.87 0.69
CA GLU A 85 -3.88 9.46 -0.30
C GLU A 85 -3.93 8.70 -1.62
N PHE A 86 -4.46 9.36 -2.65
CA PHE A 86 -4.41 8.86 -4.02
C PHE A 86 -3.13 9.29 -4.72
N GLN A 87 -2.45 8.33 -5.33
CA GLN A 87 -1.37 8.60 -6.27
C GLN A 87 -1.94 9.08 -7.62
N ARG A 88 -3.01 8.45 -8.11
CA ARG A 88 -3.70 8.80 -9.36
C ARG A 88 -5.18 8.42 -9.27
N VAL A 89 -6.05 9.22 -9.87
CA VAL A 89 -7.46 8.87 -10.05
C VAL A 89 -7.88 9.28 -11.45
N HIS A 90 -8.43 8.36 -12.24
CA HIS A 90 -8.92 8.67 -13.58
C HIS A 90 -10.01 7.69 -14.04
N GLN A 91 -10.86 8.15 -14.95
CA GLN A 91 -11.87 7.32 -15.60
C GLN A 91 -11.25 6.51 -16.74
N ILE A 92 -11.68 5.26 -16.91
CA ILE A 92 -11.27 4.39 -18.02
C ILE A 92 -12.33 4.45 -19.12
N GLY A 93 -11.86 4.62 -20.36
CA GLY A 93 -12.67 4.46 -21.57
C GLY A 93 -13.26 5.77 -22.08
N LYS A 94 -13.95 5.67 -23.22
CA LYS A 94 -14.66 6.79 -23.83
C LYS A 94 -16.04 6.90 -23.20
N TRP A 95 -16.47 8.13 -22.94
CA TRP A 95 -17.85 8.37 -22.54
C TRP A 95 -18.76 8.02 -23.72
N ASP A 96 -19.73 7.15 -23.45
CA ASP A 96 -20.72 6.71 -24.44
C ASP A 96 -22.12 6.84 -23.82
N PRO A 97 -22.88 7.89 -24.19
CA PRO A 97 -24.23 8.10 -23.65
C PRO A 97 -25.22 7.02 -24.08
N SER A 98 -24.94 6.25 -25.14
CA SER A 98 -25.81 5.19 -25.65
C SER A 98 -25.67 3.88 -24.88
N ASN A 99 -24.52 3.65 -24.24
CA ASN A 99 -24.23 2.43 -23.49
C ASN A 99 -24.96 2.40 -22.13
N GLY A 100 -25.52 3.55 -21.68
CA GLY A 100 -26.29 3.67 -20.44
C GLY A 100 -25.51 3.37 -19.15
N LYS A 101 -24.22 3.04 -19.27
CA LYS A 101 -23.34 2.66 -18.16
C LYS A 101 -22.27 3.73 -17.96
N PRO A 102 -22.08 4.24 -16.73
CA PRO A 102 -21.01 5.17 -16.42
C PRO A 102 -19.63 4.52 -16.60
N ARG A 103 -18.61 5.33 -16.92
CA ARG A 103 -17.22 4.89 -16.98
C ARG A 103 -16.74 4.41 -15.61
N GLN A 104 -15.88 3.40 -15.64
CA GLN A 104 -15.21 2.90 -14.44
C GLN A 104 -14.08 3.85 -14.05
N ILE A 105 -13.79 3.95 -12.76
CA ILE A 105 -12.70 4.76 -12.21
C ILE A 105 -11.58 3.83 -11.77
N ILE A 106 -10.33 4.18 -12.08
CA ILE A 106 -9.14 3.61 -11.42
C ILE A 106 -8.68 4.62 -10.39
N ALA A 107 -8.59 4.16 -9.14
CA ALA A 107 -7.98 4.89 -8.04
C ALA A 107 -6.72 4.15 -7.58
N CYS A 108 -5.55 4.74 -7.82
CA CYS A 108 -4.27 4.26 -7.33
C CYS A 108 -4.02 4.89 -5.95
N PHE A 109 -3.82 4.08 -4.92
CA PHE A 109 -3.47 4.58 -3.60
C PHE A 109 -1.96 4.76 -3.48
N LEU A 110 -1.54 5.85 -2.83
CA LEU A 110 -0.13 6.12 -2.56
C LEU A 110 0.40 5.22 -1.45
N ARG A 111 -0.46 4.85 -0.49
CA ARG A 111 -0.11 4.05 0.69
C ARG A 111 -0.80 2.70 0.65
N TYR A 112 -0.05 1.63 0.91
CA TYR A 112 -0.60 0.28 0.99
C TYR A 112 -1.66 0.10 2.10
N PRO A 113 -1.51 0.67 3.32
CA PRO A 113 -2.55 0.55 4.35
C PRO A 113 -3.89 1.15 3.94
N ASP A 114 -3.89 2.23 3.16
CA ASP A 114 -5.11 2.87 2.66
C ASP A 114 -5.84 1.94 1.69
N LEU A 115 -5.08 1.30 0.80
CA LEU A 115 -5.62 0.22 -0.04
C LEU A 115 -6.21 -0.90 0.81
N GLU A 116 -5.46 -1.38 1.81
CA GLU A 116 -5.86 -2.53 2.61
C GLU A 116 -7.18 -2.28 3.31
N LYS A 117 -7.38 -1.07 3.86
CA LYS A 117 -8.67 -0.61 4.41
C LYS A 117 -9.79 -0.67 3.38
N VAL A 118 -9.54 -0.15 2.17
CA VAL A 118 -10.53 -0.15 1.08
C VAL A 118 -10.89 -1.58 0.67
N MET A 119 -9.90 -2.44 0.47
CA MET A 119 -10.10 -3.84 0.09
C MET A 119 -10.78 -4.66 1.19
N PHE A 120 -10.44 -4.40 2.45
CA PHE A 120 -11.07 -5.04 3.59
C PHE A 120 -12.56 -4.71 3.66
N ASN A 121 -12.91 -3.42 3.58
CA ASN A 121 -14.31 -2.99 3.62
C ASN A 121 -15.08 -3.37 2.35
N ALA A 122 -14.42 -3.47 1.20
CA ALA A 122 -15.05 -3.91 -0.06
C ALA A 122 -15.55 -5.36 0.00
N ARG A 123 -15.01 -6.19 0.89
CA ARG A 123 -15.52 -7.55 1.11
C ARG A 123 -16.96 -7.52 1.64
N ASN A 124 -17.30 -6.52 2.46
CA ASN A 124 -18.64 -6.34 3.02
C ASN A 124 -19.65 -5.83 1.97
N LEU A 125 -19.18 -5.31 0.84
CA LEU A 125 -20.03 -4.91 -0.29
C LEU A 125 -20.43 -6.10 -1.19
N LYS A 126 -19.63 -7.17 -1.27
CA LYS A 126 -19.92 -8.32 -2.15
C LYS A 126 -21.19 -9.08 -1.78
N GLU A 127 -21.64 -8.98 -0.54
CA GLU A 127 -22.89 -9.61 -0.08
C GLU A 127 -24.15 -8.80 -0.43
N LYS A 128 -23.99 -7.54 -0.85
CA LYS A 128 -25.09 -6.76 -1.42
C LYS A 128 -25.17 -7.03 -2.92
N THR A 129 -25.74 -8.16 -3.32
CA THR A 129 -26.26 -8.31 -4.69
C THR A 129 -27.43 -7.37 -4.84
N PHE A 130 -27.19 -6.17 -5.40
CA PHE A 130 -28.24 -5.28 -5.85
C PHE A 130 -28.99 -5.98 -6.99
N SER A 131 -30.18 -6.47 -6.67
CA SER A 131 -31.18 -6.88 -7.64
C SER A 131 -31.85 -5.60 -8.16
N GLY A 132 -31.57 -5.28 -9.41
CA GLY A 132 -32.20 -4.22 -10.18
C GLY A 132 -32.21 -4.61 -11.64
#